data_AF-C1F668-F1
#
_entry.id   AF-C1F668-F1
#
_cell.length_a   1.000
_cell.length_b   1.000
_cell.length_c   1.000
_cell.angle_alpha   90.00
_cell.angle_beta   90.00
_cell.angle_gamma   90.00
#
_symmetry.space_group_name_H-M   'P 1'
#
loop_
_entity.id
_entity.type
_entity.pdbx_description
1 polymer ?
#
loop_
_entity_poly.entity_id
_entity_poly.type
_entity_poly.pdbx_seq_one_letter_code
_entity_poly.pdbx_strand_id
1 'polypeptide(L)'
;MRRETGQTYRNGMDQSPEILPPGSYPSQAEPDYYAASSEPTYTRPPQRSHWAMAPATYTLVGINCLVYLWMCLRGFSPWAPTTLQLYYSGANIGPLVLAHHQWWRLITAMFVHGGIIHLGVNMWCLWNLGLLAEPLMGPVGVFAAYLLTGYAGDILSVARHPGVGGGPQGVVSVGASGAIFGLAGVLIILLKSPLLPIPKADLNKLRRSVIWFAVLNLVLDAGIDFSHFFIQVDNMAHIGGFLSGMALGLPMVPRIGSRPEIFRTRRKLAIVGVTFLLLLLTFGVYSFWMGHGSTPRMR
;
A
#
# COMPACT_ATOMS: atom_id res chain seq x y z
N MET A 1 -0.67 4.29 -91.31
CA MET A 1 0.65 3.67 -91.07
C MET A 1 1.59 4.71 -90.48
N ARG A 2 2.14 4.47 -89.27
CA ARG A 2 3.30 5.15 -88.59
C ARG A 2 3.17 6.66 -88.30
N ARG A 3 3.68 7.23 -87.20
CA ARG A 3 4.26 6.77 -85.92
C ARG A 3 4.37 8.02 -85.00
N GLU A 4 4.46 7.76 -83.70
CA GLU A 4 4.50 8.68 -82.55
C GLU A 4 5.81 9.48 -82.33
N THR A 5 5.80 10.25 -81.22
CA THR A 5 6.89 10.82 -80.38
C THR A 5 7.31 12.25 -80.70
N GLY A 6 7.51 13.21 -79.78
CA GLY A 6 7.55 13.23 -78.31
C GLY A 6 8.70 14.16 -77.84
N GLN A 7 8.48 14.95 -76.76
CA GLN A 7 9.48 15.68 -75.92
C GLN A 7 10.13 16.96 -76.52
N THR A 8 10.52 18.06 -75.83
CA THR A 8 10.51 18.55 -74.42
C THR A 8 11.12 19.97 -74.30
N TYR A 9 10.75 20.70 -73.23
CA TYR A 9 11.54 21.63 -72.36
C TYR A 9 12.12 23.01 -72.80
N ARG A 10 11.71 24.03 -72.01
CA ARG A 10 12.48 25.00 -71.16
C ARG A 10 12.53 26.52 -71.52
N ASN A 11 11.90 27.29 -70.61
CA ASN A 11 12.30 28.53 -69.90
C ASN A 11 12.93 29.76 -70.60
N GLY A 12 12.30 30.93 -70.34
CA GLY A 12 12.92 31.99 -69.53
C GLY A 12 13.08 33.39 -70.17
N MET A 13 12.45 34.40 -69.55
CA MET A 13 12.72 35.88 -69.48
C MET A 13 11.36 36.58 -69.29
N ASP A 14 11.12 37.61 -68.48
CA ASP A 14 11.86 38.50 -67.58
C ASP A 14 10.76 39.31 -66.84
N GLN A 15 10.73 39.33 -65.51
CA GLN A 15 9.88 40.24 -64.74
C GLN A 15 10.66 40.72 -63.52
N SER A 16 11.29 41.87 -63.67
CA SER A 16 11.81 42.64 -62.54
C SER A 16 10.64 43.25 -61.76
N PRO A 17 10.56 43.11 -60.43
CA PRO A 17 9.48 43.71 -59.65
C PRO A 17 9.70 45.22 -59.47
N GLU A 18 8.68 46.00 -59.78
CA GLU A 18 8.63 47.45 -59.57
C GLU A 18 8.61 47.77 -58.07
N ILE A 19 9.61 48.52 -57.58
CA ILE A 19 9.75 48.90 -56.17
C ILE A 19 8.96 50.19 -55.93
N LEU A 20 7.88 50.10 -55.15
CA LEU A 20 7.12 51.28 -54.73
C LEU A 20 7.89 52.08 -53.64
N PRO A 21 7.80 53.43 -53.64
CA PRO A 21 8.46 54.26 -52.63
C PRO A 21 7.82 54.13 -51.24
N PRO A 22 8.58 54.34 -50.16
CA PRO A 22 8.07 54.19 -48.80
C PRO A 22 7.15 55.36 -48.41
N GLY A 23 5.86 55.08 -48.22
CA GLY A 23 4.90 56.06 -47.66
C GLY A 23 3.45 55.96 -48.15
N SER A 24 3.13 55.07 -49.10
CA SER A 24 1.83 55.02 -49.77
C SER A 24 0.90 53.88 -49.31
N TYR A 25 0.86 53.57 -48.01
CA TYR A 25 -0.19 52.70 -47.47
C TYR A 25 -1.37 53.54 -46.97
N PRO A 26 -2.62 53.27 -47.41
CA PRO A 26 -3.81 53.85 -46.77
C PRO A 26 -3.86 53.39 -45.30
N SER A 27 -4.12 54.30 -44.35
CA SER A 27 -4.33 53.92 -42.96
C SER A 27 -5.65 53.15 -42.84
N GLN A 28 -5.61 51.84 -43.02
CA GLN A 28 -6.68 50.98 -42.53
C GLN A 28 -6.52 50.92 -41.02
N ALA A 29 -7.49 51.45 -40.29
CA ALA A 29 -7.62 51.17 -38.87
C ALA A 29 -7.65 49.63 -38.72
N GLU A 30 -6.62 49.07 -38.08
CA GLU A 30 -6.60 47.66 -37.76
C GLU A 30 -7.85 47.37 -36.91
N PRO A 31 -8.68 46.36 -37.27
CA PRO A 31 -9.68 45.88 -36.34
C PRO A 31 -8.93 45.37 -35.10
N ASP A 32 -9.40 45.75 -33.91
CA ASP A 32 -8.91 45.33 -32.58
C ASP A 32 -9.03 43.80 -32.37
N TYR A 33 -8.37 43.01 -33.21
CA TYR A 33 -8.30 41.56 -33.14
C TYR A 33 -7.49 41.10 -31.92
N TYR A 34 -6.74 42.03 -31.31
CA TYR A 34 -6.04 41.87 -30.03
C TYR A 34 -6.82 42.45 -28.85
N ALA A 35 -8.16 42.49 -28.89
CA ALA A 35 -8.95 42.66 -27.69
C ALA A 35 -8.46 41.61 -26.67
N ALA A 36 -7.83 42.11 -25.61
CA ALA A 36 -7.10 41.32 -24.63
C ALA A 36 -7.96 40.13 -24.18
N SER A 37 -7.60 38.93 -24.66
CA SER A 37 -8.11 37.72 -24.05
C SER A 37 -7.62 37.77 -22.61
N SER A 38 -8.54 37.99 -21.67
CA SER A 38 -8.25 37.92 -20.26
C SER A 38 -7.56 36.58 -20.02
N GLU A 39 -6.26 36.60 -19.72
CA GLU A 39 -5.54 35.36 -19.44
C GLU A 39 -6.36 34.58 -18.41
N PRO A 40 -6.61 33.27 -18.63
CA PRO A 40 -7.33 32.48 -17.66
C PRO A 40 -6.58 32.60 -16.34
N THR A 41 -7.18 33.26 -15.37
CA THR A 41 -6.59 33.44 -14.05
C THR A 41 -6.36 32.05 -13.48
N TYR A 42 -5.10 31.61 -13.49
CA TYR A 42 -4.72 30.34 -12.89
C TYR A 42 -4.92 30.46 -11.38
N THR A 43 -6.10 30.09 -10.92
CA THR A 43 -6.38 29.94 -9.50
C THR A 43 -5.65 28.69 -9.05
N ARG A 44 -4.58 28.88 -8.26
CA ARG A 44 -3.86 27.77 -7.64
C ARG A 44 -4.90 26.94 -6.86
N PRO A 45 -5.07 25.63 -7.15
CA PRO A 45 -6.08 24.84 -6.47
C PRO A 45 -5.83 24.94 -4.96
N PRO A 46 -6.90 25.05 -4.14
CA PRO A 46 -6.75 25.21 -2.70
C PRO A 46 -5.87 24.09 -2.18
N GLN A 47 -4.81 24.48 -1.46
CA GLN A 47 -3.83 23.57 -0.88
C GLN A 47 -4.55 22.75 0.19
N ARG A 48 -5.08 21.58 -0.19
CA ARG A 48 -5.82 20.71 0.73
C ARG A 48 -4.88 20.33 1.86
N SER A 49 -5.37 20.43 3.10
CA SER A 49 -4.66 19.95 4.29
C SER A 49 -4.12 18.54 4.05
N HIS A 50 -2.88 18.26 4.49
CA HIS A 50 -2.26 16.94 4.34
C HIS A 50 -3.17 15.82 4.83
N TRP A 51 -3.94 16.06 5.91
CA TRP A 51 -4.94 15.14 6.47
C TRP A 51 -6.08 14.79 5.50
N ALA A 52 -6.48 15.74 4.65
CA ALA A 52 -7.50 15.52 3.63
C ALA A 52 -7.00 14.70 2.43
N MET A 53 -5.67 14.49 2.31
CA MET A 53 -5.08 13.68 1.25
C MET A 53 -4.99 12.19 1.61
N ALA A 54 -4.84 11.85 2.89
CA ALA A 54 -4.65 10.46 3.33
C ALA A 54 -5.31 10.12 4.70
N PRO A 55 -6.64 10.34 4.85
CA PRO A 55 -7.33 10.18 6.13
C PRO A 55 -7.19 8.78 6.75
N ALA A 56 -7.17 7.70 5.96
CA ALA A 56 -7.02 6.34 6.50
C ALA A 56 -5.64 6.13 7.11
N THR A 57 -4.59 6.58 6.41
CA THR A 57 -3.20 6.49 6.88
C THR A 57 -3.04 7.17 8.23
N TYR A 58 -3.51 8.42 8.34
CA TYR A 58 -3.41 9.15 9.60
C TYR A 58 -4.26 8.54 10.73
N THR A 59 -5.44 8.03 10.39
CA THR A 59 -6.31 7.37 11.38
C THR A 59 -5.64 6.11 11.93
N LEU A 60 -5.06 5.28 11.05
CA LEU A 60 -4.35 4.06 11.46
C LEU A 60 -3.13 4.39 12.32
N VAL A 61 -2.32 5.39 11.92
CA VAL A 61 -1.20 5.86 12.73
C VAL A 61 -1.68 6.35 14.10
N GLY A 62 -2.75 7.15 14.13
CA GLY A 62 -3.36 7.64 15.36
C GLY A 62 -3.82 6.52 16.28
N ILE A 63 -4.52 5.51 15.76
CA ILE A 63 -4.99 4.36 16.55
C ILE A 63 -3.82 3.60 17.16
N ASN A 64 -2.78 3.31 16.38
CA ASN A 64 -1.58 2.62 16.88
C ASN A 64 -0.90 3.40 18.02
N CYS A 65 -0.74 4.72 17.85
CA CYS A 65 -0.20 5.59 18.89
C CYS A 65 -1.10 5.64 20.14
N LEU A 66 -2.42 5.66 19.98
CA LEU A 66 -3.37 5.68 21.10
C LEU A 66 -3.36 4.36 21.89
N VAL A 67 -3.30 3.22 21.19
CA VAL A 67 -3.19 1.90 21.84
C VAL A 67 -1.87 1.80 22.61
N TYR A 68 -0.77 2.26 22.03
CA TYR A 68 0.51 2.28 22.72
C TYR A 68 0.52 3.26 23.92
N LEU A 69 -0.09 4.43 23.79
CA LEU A 69 -0.27 5.34 24.92
C LEU A 69 -1.08 4.68 26.05
N TRP A 70 -2.16 3.98 25.70
CA TRP A 70 -2.93 3.20 26.66
C TRP A 70 -2.08 2.13 27.36
N MET A 71 -1.20 1.42 26.63
CA MET A 71 -0.25 0.47 27.22
C MET A 71 0.65 1.15 28.28
N CYS A 72 1.22 2.32 27.96
CA CYS A 72 2.04 3.08 28.91
C CYS A 72 1.23 3.52 30.14
N LEU A 73 0.00 4.01 29.95
CA LEU A 73 -0.89 4.42 31.05
C LEU A 73 -1.29 3.24 31.97
N ARG A 74 -1.26 2.01 31.46
CA ARG A 74 -1.46 0.77 32.24
C ARG A 74 -0.21 0.33 33.01
N GLY A 75 0.88 1.10 32.95
CA GLY A 75 2.15 0.79 33.61
C GLY A 75 3.02 -0.19 32.82
N PHE A 76 2.77 -0.40 31.52
CA PHE A 76 3.63 -1.23 30.70
C PHE A 76 4.92 -0.48 30.36
N SER A 77 6.05 -1.20 30.30
CA SER A 77 7.34 -0.59 29.99
C SER A 77 7.30 0.07 28.60
N PRO A 78 7.58 1.38 28.48
CA PRO A 78 7.62 2.03 27.16
C PRO A 78 8.73 1.47 26.26
N TRP A 79 9.82 1.00 26.86
CA TRP A 79 10.98 0.55 26.10
C TRP A 79 10.83 -0.90 25.66
N ALA A 80 10.48 -1.77 26.61
CA ALA A 80 10.42 -3.21 26.41
C ALA A 80 9.35 -3.81 27.34
N PRO A 81 8.07 -3.87 26.91
CA PRO A 81 7.02 -4.57 27.65
C PRO A 81 7.37 -6.05 27.84
N THR A 82 7.04 -6.60 28.99
CA THR A 82 7.24 -8.03 29.24
C THR A 82 6.24 -8.86 28.44
N THR A 83 6.55 -10.13 28.20
CA THR A 83 5.61 -11.10 27.58
C THR A 83 4.24 -11.12 28.28
N LEU A 84 4.23 -10.99 29.61
CA LEU A 84 3.00 -10.93 30.40
C LEU A 84 2.21 -9.63 30.15
N GLN A 85 2.88 -8.50 30.01
CA GLN A 85 2.23 -7.24 29.66
C GLN A 85 1.59 -7.33 28.27
N LEU A 86 2.26 -7.95 27.30
CA LEU A 86 1.74 -8.17 25.95
C LEU A 86 0.59 -9.16 25.90
N TYR A 87 0.65 -10.20 26.73
CA TYR A 87 -0.45 -11.13 26.93
C TYR A 87 -1.74 -10.38 27.30
N TYR A 88 -1.66 -9.44 28.24
CA TYR A 88 -2.79 -8.62 28.69
C TYR A 88 -3.15 -7.48 27.75
N SER A 89 -2.25 -7.05 26.87
CA SER A 89 -2.52 -5.99 25.89
C SER A 89 -3.24 -6.48 24.64
N GLY A 90 -3.37 -7.80 24.45
CA GLY A 90 -4.01 -8.38 23.28
C GLY A 90 -3.06 -8.86 22.19
N ALA A 91 -1.83 -9.23 22.54
CA ALA A 91 -0.90 -9.86 21.61
C ALA A 91 -1.44 -11.17 21.01
N ASN A 92 -0.94 -11.50 19.82
CA ASN A 92 -1.29 -12.71 19.10
C ASN A 92 -0.51 -13.89 19.69
N ILE A 93 -1.26 -14.83 20.26
CA ILE A 93 -0.74 -16.00 20.97
C ILE A 93 -1.57 -17.20 20.53
N GLY A 94 -0.97 -18.12 19.78
CA GLY A 94 -1.64 -19.27 19.15
C GLY A 94 -2.59 -20.05 20.08
N PRO A 95 -2.14 -20.51 21.25
CA PRO A 95 -3.02 -21.20 22.21
C PRO A 95 -4.24 -20.37 22.64
N LEU A 96 -4.10 -19.05 22.83
CA LEU A 96 -5.24 -18.21 23.22
C LEU A 96 -6.24 -18.07 22.08
N VAL A 97 -5.75 -17.97 20.85
CA VAL A 97 -6.59 -17.91 19.64
C VAL A 97 -7.32 -19.23 19.43
N LEU A 98 -6.60 -20.35 19.40
CA LEU A 98 -7.13 -21.66 19.02
C LEU A 98 -7.87 -22.37 20.16
N ALA A 99 -7.28 -22.45 21.35
CA ALA A 99 -7.81 -23.21 22.48
C ALA A 99 -8.79 -22.39 23.34
N HIS A 100 -8.56 -21.09 23.49
CA HIS A 100 -9.43 -20.20 24.28
C HIS A 100 -10.36 -19.33 23.42
N HIS A 101 -10.39 -19.57 22.10
CA HIS A 101 -11.27 -18.87 21.15
C HIS A 101 -11.15 -17.34 21.17
N GLN A 102 -9.97 -16.81 21.52
CA GLN A 102 -9.71 -15.37 21.58
C GLN A 102 -9.33 -14.82 20.20
N TRP A 103 -10.17 -15.06 19.19
CA TRP A 103 -9.95 -14.68 17.78
C TRP A 103 -9.74 -13.18 17.57
N TRP A 104 -10.26 -12.35 18.48
CA TRP A 104 -10.04 -10.91 18.49
C TRP A 104 -8.54 -10.53 18.58
N ARG A 105 -7.69 -11.43 19.09
CA ARG A 105 -6.24 -11.22 19.16
C ARG A 105 -5.57 -11.08 17.80
N LEU A 106 -6.12 -11.71 16.76
CA LEU A 106 -5.65 -11.59 15.38
C LEU A 106 -5.86 -10.18 14.80
N ILE A 107 -6.65 -9.34 15.47
CA ILE A 107 -6.85 -7.94 15.10
C ILE A 107 -6.16 -7.02 16.10
N THR A 108 -6.28 -7.26 17.41
CA THR A 108 -5.67 -6.37 18.40
C THR A 108 -4.14 -6.40 18.37
N ALA A 109 -3.53 -7.54 18.05
CA ALA A 109 -2.09 -7.66 17.95
C ALA A 109 -1.47 -6.70 16.93
N MET A 110 -2.23 -6.38 15.87
CA MET A 110 -1.85 -5.41 14.84
C MET A 110 -1.66 -3.98 15.37
N PHE A 111 -2.13 -3.68 16.58
CA PHE A 111 -2.05 -2.35 17.20
C PHE A 111 -1.20 -2.31 18.48
N VAL A 112 -0.94 -3.47 19.09
CA VAL A 112 -0.02 -3.60 20.24
C VAL A 112 1.42 -3.48 19.74
N HIS A 113 2.28 -2.78 20.48
CA HIS A 113 3.69 -2.63 20.11
C HIS A 113 4.65 -3.01 21.24
N GLY A 114 5.72 -3.70 20.89
CA GLY A 114 6.76 -4.20 21.81
C GLY A 114 7.77 -3.15 22.29
N GLY A 115 7.47 -1.86 22.17
CA GLY A 115 8.36 -0.77 22.58
C GLY A 115 8.23 0.48 21.72
N ILE A 116 8.78 1.60 22.18
CA ILE A 116 8.69 2.90 21.49
C ILE A 116 9.43 2.90 20.15
N ILE A 117 10.58 2.23 20.07
CA ILE A 117 11.36 2.11 18.83
C ILE A 117 10.57 1.28 17.81
N HIS A 118 10.01 0.15 18.25
CA HIS A 118 9.19 -0.72 17.41
C HIS A 118 7.96 0.05 16.88
N LEU A 119 7.26 0.82 17.73
CA LEU A 119 6.19 1.72 17.27
C LEU A 119 6.70 2.76 16.27
N GLY A 120 7.79 3.46 16.58
CA GLY A 120 8.33 4.53 15.74
C GLY A 120 8.67 4.05 14.32
N VAL A 121 9.34 2.90 14.21
CA VAL A 121 9.66 2.27 12.91
C VAL A 121 8.37 1.89 12.17
N ASN A 122 7.42 1.24 12.83
CA ASN A 122 6.15 0.87 12.18
C ASN A 122 5.35 2.10 11.71
N MET A 123 5.27 3.15 12.51
CA MET A 123 4.53 4.36 12.14
C MET A 123 5.22 5.11 11.01
N TRP A 124 6.56 5.18 11.01
CA TRP A 124 7.31 5.72 9.89
C TRP A 124 7.03 4.92 8.60
N CYS A 125 7.01 3.58 8.69
CA CYS A 125 6.69 2.72 7.55
C CYS A 125 5.25 2.88 7.05
N LEU A 126 4.28 2.78 7.95
CA LEU A 126 2.87 2.92 7.66
C LEU A 126 2.58 4.30 7.05
N TRP A 127 3.20 5.36 7.55
CA TRP A 127 3.03 6.70 7.02
C TRP A 127 3.55 6.81 5.58
N ASN A 128 4.77 6.36 5.31
CA ASN A 128 5.34 6.44 3.96
C ASN A 128 4.58 5.59 2.94
N LEU A 129 4.29 4.33 3.28
CA LEU A 129 3.55 3.44 2.38
C LEU A 129 2.08 3.84 2.27
N GLY A 130 1.45 4.28 3.36
CA GLY A 130 0.06 4.73 3.37
C GLY A 130 -0.15 5.98 2.51
N LEU A 131 0.74 6.99 2.63
CA LEU A 131 0.70 8.18 1.78
C LEU A 131 0.83 7.86 0.28
N LEU A 132 1.57 6.81 -0.07
CA LEU A 132 1.68 6.34 -1.43
C LEU A 132 0.48 5.48 -1.87
N ALA A 133 -0.05 4.66 -0.97
CA ALA A 133 -1.12 3.72 -1.23
C ALA A 133 -2.47 4.43 -1.37
N GLU A 134 -2.77 5.39 -0.49
CA GLU A 134 -4.10 5.98 -0.38
C GLU A 134 -4.56 6.72 -1.65
N PRO A 135 -3.71 7.47 -2.37
CA PRO A 135 -4.09 8.01 -3.68
C PRO A 135 -4.39 6.93 -4.74
N LEU A 136 -3.80 5.74 -4.63
CA LEU A 136 -3.97 4.65 -5.58
C LEU A 136 -5.21 3.79 -5.30
N MET A 137 -5.56 3.61 -4.02
CA MET A 137 -6.65 2.71 -3.62
C MET A 137 -7.80 3.34 -2.84
N GLY A 138 -7.65 4.62 -2.46
CA GLY A 138 -8.55 5.35 -1.58
C GLY A 138 -8.50 4.88 -0.12
N PRO A 139 -9.12 5.64 0.80
CA PRO A 139 -9.10 5.35 2.25
C PRO A 139 -9.62 3.95 2.59
N VAL A 140 -10.73 3.54 1.97
CA VAL A 140 -11.32 2.21 2.17
C VAL A 140 -10.37 1.10 1.73
N GLY A 141 -9.60 1.32 0.66
CA GLY A 141 -8.62 0.36 0.19
C GLY A 141 -7.47 0.20 1.18
N VAL A 142 -6.97 1.31 1.74
CA VAL A 142 -5.90 1.29 2.75
C VAL A 142 -6.35 0.62 4.04
N PHE A 143 -7.53 0.95 4.56
CA PHE A 143 -8.09 0.29 5.74
C PHE A 143 -8.28 -1.21 5.52
N ALA A 144 -8.87 -1.61 4.38
CA ALA A 144 -9.09 -3.01 4.09
C ALA A 144 -7.76 -3.76 3.89
N ALA A 145 -6.79 -3.15 3.20
CA ALA A 145 -5.46 -3.73 3.05
C ALA A 145 -4.79 -3.91 4.41
N TYR A 146 -4.79 -2.87 5.27
CA TYR A 146 -4.22 -2.97 6.61
C TYR A 146 -4.85 -4.12 7.40
N LEU A 147 -6.18 -4.11 7.56
CA LEU A 147 -6.90 -5.08 8.38
C LEU A 147 -6.81 -6.52 7.83
N LEU A 148 -7.08 -6.73 6.54
CA LEU A 148 -7.12 -8.08 5.97
C LEU A 148 -5.73 -8.70 5.88
N THR A 149 -4.71 -7.93 5.49
CA THR A 149 -3.35 -8.47 5.35
C THR A 149 -2.67 -8.65 6.70
N GLY A 150 -2.91 -7.75 7.67
CA GLY A 150 -2.49 -7.95 9.05
C GLY A 150 -3.09 -9.21 9.65
N TYR A 151 -4.42 -9.39 9.52
CA TYR A 151 -5.09 -10.63 9.93
C TYR A 151 -4.52 -11.87 9.23
N ALA A 152 -4.25 -11.79 7.93
CA ALA A 152 -3.65 -12.88 7.17
C ALA A 152 -2.25 -13.27 7.69
N GLY A 153 -1.45 -12.27 8.06
CA GLY A 153 -0.18 -12.48 8.74
C GLY A 153 -0.38 -13.16 10.09
N ASP A 154 -1.28 -12.63 10.92
CA ASP A 154 -1.53 -13.13 12.26
C ASP A 154 -2.12 -14.55 12.28
N ILE A 155 -2.98 -14.93 11.34
CA ILE A 155 -3.47 -16.31 11.26
C ILE A 155 -2.39 -17.27 10.73
N LEU A 156 -1.50 -16.82 9.84
CA LEU A 156 -0.37 -17.63 9.37
C LEU A 156 0.66 -17.84 10.49
N SER A 157 0.88 -16.82 11.32
CA SER A 157 1.63 -16.91 12.58
C SER A 157 1.12 -18.05 13.45
N VAL A 158 -0.18 -18.02 13.74
CA VAL A 158 -0.86 -19.02 14.59
C VAL A 158 -0.81 -20.41 13.96
N ALA A 159 -0.99 -20.51 12.64
CA ALA A 159 -0.89 -21.77 11.93
C ALA A 159 0.50 -22.40 12.05
N ARG A 160 1.56 -21.59 12.04
CA ARG A 160 2.94 -22.06 12.15
C ARG A 160 3.38 -22.34 13.58
N HIS A 161 2.81 -21.62 14.54
CA HIS A 161 3.14 -21.72 15.97
C HIS A 161 1.87 -21.96 16.84
N PRO A 162 1.19 -23.12 16.68
CA PRO A 162 -0.13 -23.33 17.26
C PRO A 162 -0.14 -23.72 18.76
N GLY A 163 1.01 -23.95 19.40
CA GLY A 163 1.09 -24.50 20.76
C GLY A 163 2.23 -23.95 21.62
N VAL A 164 2.24 -24.35 22.90
CA VAL A 164 3.38 -24.21 23.82
C VAL A 164 3.97 -25.61 24.04
N GLY A 165 5.04 -25.93 23.28
CA GLY A 165 5.88 -27.14 23.42
C GLY A 165 5.55 -28.29 22.44
N GLY A 166 6.47 -28.89 21.69
CA GLY A 166 7.93 -28.97 21.85
C GLY A 166 8.76 -28.36 20.70
N GLY A 167 9.06 -27.09 20.86
CA GLY A 167 10.02 -26.27 20.10
C GLY A 167 9.93 -24.84 20.67
N PRO A 168 11.04 -24.10 20.82
CA PRO A 168 11.18 -23.11 21.90
C PRO A 168 10.20 -21.93 21.75
N GLN A 169 9.25 -21.89 22.68
CA GLN A 169 8.35 -20.81 23.07
C GLN A 169 7.34 -20.38 22.00
N GLY A 170 6.04 -20.58 22.28
CA GLY A 170 4.98 -20.01 21.46
C GLY A 170 5.25 -18.53 21.20
N VAL A 171 5.20 -18.13 19.92
CA VAL A 171 5.60 -16.79 19.50
C VAL A 171 4.53 -15.80 19.98
N VAL A 172 4.97 -14.77 20.70
CA VAL A 172 4.11 -13.62 21.02
C VAL A 172 4.30 -12.60 19.91
N SER A 173 3.37 -12.59 18.95
CA SER A 173 3.41 -11.64 17.83
C SER A 173 2.64 -10.37 18.19
N VAL A 174 3.26 -9.22 17.90
CA VAL A 174 2.68 -7.88 18.09
C VAL A 174 3.19 -6.94 16.99
N GLY A 175 2.42 -5.92 16.67
CA GLY A 175 2.83 -4.81 15.82
C GLY A 175 2.09 -4.74 14.49
N ALA A 176 2.14 -3.56 13.88
CA ALA A 176 1.52 -3.28 12.58
C ALA A 176 2.25 -3.90 11.39
N SER A 177 3.43 -4.51 11.60
CA SER A 177 4.39 -4.85 10.56
C SER A 177 3.80 -5.82 9.52
N GLY A 178 3.06 -6.86 9.92
CA GLY A 178 2.36 -7.75 8.98
C GLY A 178 1.44 -6.99 8.01
N ALA A 179 0.67 -6.03 8.51
CA ALA A 179 -0.20 -5.17 7.69
C ALA A 179 0.60 -4.22 6.78
N ILE A 180 1.74 -3.70 7.26
CA ILE A 180 2.65 -2.84 6.50
C ILE A 180 3.29 -3.62 5.34
N PHE A 181 3.72 -4.85 5.58
CA PHE A 181 4.19 -5.76 4.51
C PHE A 181 3.08 -6.06 3.50
N GLY A 182 1.83 -6.19 3.95
CA GLY A 182 0.69 -6.30 3.06
C GLY A 182 0.45 -5.06 2.20
N LEU A 183 0.53 -3.86 2.78
CA LEU A 183 0.48 -2.60 2.01
C LEU A 183 1.61 -2.53 0.96
N ALA A 184 2.83 -2.95 1.32
CA ALA A 184 3.94 -3.05 0.37
C ALA A 184 3.62 -4.05 -0.77
N GLY A 185 3.05 -5.21 -0.44
CA GLY A 185 2.61 -6.21 -1.42
C GLY A 185 1.56 -5.66 -2.39
N VAL A 186 0.55 -4.95 -1.89
CA VAL A 186 -0.47 -4.28 -2.74
C VAL A 186 0.20 -3.25 -3.65
N LEU A 187 1.06 -2.38 -3.09
CA LEU A 187 1.76 -1.34 -3.83
C LEU A 187 2.63 -1.89 -4.96
N ILE A 188 3.37 -2.97 -4.72
CA ILE A 188 4.21 -3.61 -5.74
C ILE A 188 3.37 -4.07 -6.95
N ILE A 189 2.17 -4.59 -6.70
CA ILE A 189 1.25 -5.00 -7.76
C ILE A 189 0.66 -3.79 -8.49
N LEU A 190 0.22 -2.76 -7.77
CA LEU A 190 -0.37 -1.55 -8.38
C LEU A 190 0.66 -0.77 -9.22
N LEU A 191 1.90 -0.62 -8.72
CA LEU A 191 2.99 0.07 -9.40
C LEU A 191 3.51 -0.67 -10.65
N LYS A 192 3.12 -1.93 -10.85
CA LYS A 192 3.39 -2.66 -12.10
C LYS A 192 2.48 -2.19 -13.25
N SER A 193 1.40 -1.46 -12.95
CA SER A 193 0.47 -1.01 -13.99
C SER A 193 1.12 0.02 -14.91
N PRO A 194 1.19 -0.22 -16.24
CA PRO A 194 1.72 0.74 -17.20
C PRO A 194 0.79 1.95 -17.42
N LEU A 195 -0.36 1.97 -16.73
CA LEU A 195 -1.44 2.94 -16.94
C LEU A 195 -1.46 4.06 -15.91
N LEU A 196 -0.58 4.00 -14.92
CA LEU A 196 -0.38 5.13 -14.02
C LEU A 196 0.19 6.30 -14.84
N PRO A 197 -0.23 7.54 -14.59
CA PRO A 197 0.23 8.73 -15.31
C PRO A 197 1.63 9.15 -14.85
N ILE A 198 2.54 8.19 -14.77
CA ILE A 198 3.91 8.32 -14.27
C ILE A 198 4.81 7.57 -15.26
N PRO A 199 5.95 8.15 -15.69
CA PRO A 199 6.90 7.46 -16.57
C PRO A 199 7.28 6.07 -16.03
N LYS A 200 7.37 5.07 -16.92
CA LYS A 200 7.71 3.68 -16.54
C LYS A 200 9.01 3.58 -15.74
N ALA A 201 10.00 4.43 -16.05
CA ALA A 201 11.26 4.48 -15.32
C ALA A 201 11.06 4.87 -13.84
N ASP A 202 10.19 5.83 -13.57
CA ASP A 202 9.93 6.32 -12.21
C ASP A 202 9.04 5.35 -11.43
N LEU A 203 8.08 4.69 -12.08
CA LEU A 203 7.34 3.57 -11.48
C LEU A 203 8.27 2.43 -11.08
N ASN A 204 9.24 2.08 -11.93
CA ASN A 204 10.23 1.04 -11.62
C ASN A 204 11.14 1.44 -10.45
N LYS A 205 11.57 2.71 -10.39
CA LYS A 205 12.34 3.24 -9.24
C LYS A 205 11.52 3.18 -7.96
N LEU A 206 10.27 3.64 -8.01
CA LEU A 206 9.37 3.64 -6.86
C LEU A 206 9.07 2.22 -6.38
N ARG A 207 8.80 1.29 -7.30
CA ARG A 207 8.61 -0.12 -6.96
C ARG A 207 9.86 -0.72 -6.33
N ARG A 208 11.05 -0.44 -6.87
CA ARG A 208 12.33 -0.86 -6.28
C ARG A 208 12.51 -0.26 -4.89
N SER A 209 12.14 1.01 -4.69
CA SER A 209 12.17 1.66 -3.38
C SER A 209 11.23 0.97 -2.40
N VAL A 210 9.99 0.64 -2.77
CA VAL A 210 9.06 -0.12 -1.91
C VAL A 210 9.60 -1.51 -1.57
N ILE A 211 10.21 -2.20 -2.54
CA ILE A 211 10.83 -3.52 -2.30
C ILE A 211 12.01 -3.39 -1.32
N TRP A 212 12.93 -2.47 -1.57
CA TRP A 212 14.06 -2.22 -0.68
C TRP A 212 13.63 -1.76 0.70
N PHE A 213 12.56 -0.97 0.77
CA PHE A 213 11.93 -0.54 2.00
C PHE A 213 11.40 -1.73 2.81
N ALA A 214 10.67 -2.65 2.16
CA ALA A 214 10.19 -3.86 2.80
C ALA A 214 11.34 -4.77 3.27
N VAL A 215 12.41 -4.91 2.47
CA VAL A 215 13.60 -5.68 2.86
C VAL A 215 14.33 -5.03 4.04
N LEU A 216 14.54 -3.71 4.02
CA LEU A 216 15.15 -2.99 5.13
C LEU A 216 14.31 -3.14 6.40
N ASN A 217 12.99 -2.99 6.30
CA ASN A 217 12.11 -3.16 7.44
C ASN A 217 12.17 -4.57 8.00
N LEU A 218 12.24 -5.60 7.15
CA LEU A 218 12.43 -6.99 7.57
C LEU A 218 13.73 -7.18 8.35
N VAL A 219 14.83 -6.56 7.87
CA VAL A 219 16.14 -6.63 8.53
C VAL A 219 16.15 -5.86 9.85
N LEU A 220 15.53 -4.68 9.90
CA LEU A 220 15.42 -3.88 11.13
C LEU A 220 14.58 -4.61 12.18
N ASP A 221 13.45 -5.18 11.76
CA ASP A 221 12.59 -5.99 12.61
C ASP A 221 13.35 -7.22 13.14
N ALA A 222 14.07 -7.94 12.28
CA ALA A 222 14.93 -9.06 12.70
C ALA A 222 16.16 -8.63 13.55
N GLY A 223 16.61 -7.38 13.43
CA GLY A 223 17.70 -6.81 14.22
C GLY A 223 17.26 -6.40 15.63
N ILE A 224 16.01 -5.96 15.78
CA ILE A 224 15.37 -5.69 17.08
C ILE A 224 15.32 -7.00 17.89
N ASP A 225 15.06 -8.14 17.25
CA ASP A 225 15.08 -9.49 17.87
C ASP A 225 16.44 -9.91 18.43
N PHE A 226 17.53 -9.52 17.76
CA PHE A 226 18.88 -10.00 18.07
C PHE A 226 19.40 -9.52 19.43
N SER A 227 18.76 -8.50 20.01
CA SER A 227 19.16 -7.95 21.30
C SER A 227 18.73 -8.77 22.51
N HIS A 228 17.91 -9.83 22.37
CA HIS A 228 17.26 -10.59 23.46
C HIS A 228 16.44 -9.76 24.47
N PHE A 229 16.44 -8.42 24.36
CA PHE A 229 15.64 -7.49 25.17
C PHE A 229 14.27 -7.21 24.56
N PHE A 230 14.09 -7.48 23.26
CA PHE A 230 12.84 -7.24 22.53
C PHE A 230 12.22 -8.57 22.06
N ILE A 231 10.89 -8.56 21.95
CA ILE A 231 10.03 -9.71 21.63
C ILE A 231 10.32 -10.21 20.21
N GLN A 232 10.37 -11.54 20.03
CA GLN A 232 10.54 -12.19 18.72
C GLN A 232 9.58 -11.64 17.66
N VAL A 233 10.12 -11.14 16.57
CA VAL A 233 9.39 -10.76 15.37
C VAL A 233 9.06 -12.01 14.57
N ASP A 234 7.78 -12.13 14.26
CA ASP A 234 7.29 -13.26 13.52
C ASP A 234 7.39 -13.05 12.00
N ASN A 235 8.41 -13.66 11.41
CA ASN A 235 8.60 -13.72 9.96
C ASN A 235 7.38 -14.27 9.20
N MET A 236 6.57 -15.15 9.83
CA MET A 236 5.37 -15.69 9.18
C MET A 236 4.29 -14.64 9.04
N ALA A 237 4.15 -13.74 10.03
CA ALA A 237 3.23 -12.62 9.94
C ALA A 237 3.58 -11.70 8.76
N HIS A 238 4.86 -11.41 8.55
CA HIS A 238 5.31 -10.61 7.40
C HIS A 238 5.04 -11.29 6.06
N ILE A 239 5.34 -12.58 5.94
CA ILE A 239 5.11 -13.35 4.70
C ILE A 239 3.61 -13.43 4.38
N GLY A 240 2.79 -13.76 5.39
CA GLY A 240 1.33 -13.85 5.24
C GLY A 240 0.72 -12.51 4.85
N GLY A 241 1.17 -11.43 5.48
CA GLY A 241 0.80 -10.06 5.12
C GLY A 241 1.18 -9.71 3.68
N PHE A 242 2.44 -9.92 3.30
CA PHE A 242 2.94 -9.61 1.96
C PHE A 242 2.19 -10.37 0.85
N LEU A 243 2.03 -11.69 0.99
CA LEU A 243 1.38 -12.52 -0.03
C LEU A 243 -0.12 -12.20 -0.16
N SER A 244 -0.82 -12.01 0.96
CA SER A 244 -2.22 -11.59 0.95
C SER A 244 -2.39 -10.18 0.36
N GLY A 245 -1.44 -9.28 0.60
CA GLY A 245 -1.37 -7.97 -0.02
C GLY A 245 -1.23 -8.03 -1.53
N MET A 246 -0.33 -8.89 -2.04
CA MET A 246 -0.23 -9.14 -3.48
C MET A 246 -1.55 -9.65 -4.05
N ALA A 247 -2.18 -10.63 -3.39
CA ALA A 247 -3.47 -11.19 -3.80
C ALA A 247 -4.58 -10.12 -3.83
N LEU A 248 -4.65 -9.25 -2.82
CA LEU A 248 -5.61 -8.14 -2.74
C LEU A 248 -5.36 -7.09 -3.83
N GLY A 249 -4.10 -6.83 -4.18
CA GLY A 249 -3.72 -5.85 -5.20
C GLY A 249 -4.04 -6.28 -6.64
N LEU A 250 -4.06 -7.59 -6.94
CA LEU A 250 -4.22 -8.11 -8.30
C LEU A 250 -5.51 -7.64 -8.99
N PRO A 251 -6.70 -7.72 -8.38
CA PRO A 251 -7.93 -7.23 -9.01
C PRO A 251 -7.98 -5.70 -9.12
N MET A 252 -7.17 -4.99 -8.33
CA MET A 252 -7.18 -3.52 -8.24
C MET A 252 -6.26 -2.86 -9.27
N VAL A 253 -5.49 -3.62 -10.05
CA VAL A 253 -4.65 -3.06 -11.12
C VAL A 253 -5.51 -2.24 -12.10
N PRO A 254 -5.18 -0.94 -12.31
CA PRO A 254 -5.90 -0.10 -13.26
C PRO A 254 -5.95 -0.74 -14.66
N ARG A 255 -7.06 -0.60 -15.38
CA ARG A 255 -7.20 -1.04 -16.79
C ARG A 255 -7.62 0.15 -17.66
N ILE A 256 -7.14 0.19 -18.92
CA ILE A 256 -7.36 1.34 -19.83
C ILE A 256 -8.87 1.59 -19.96
N GLY A 257 -9.29 2.85 -19.81
CA GLY A 257 -10.68 3.25 -19.99
C GLY A 257 -11.64 2.81 -18.88
N SER A 258 -11.17 2.23 -17.77
CA SER A 258 -12.08 1.80 -16.70
C SER A 258 -12.65 3.00 -15.93
N ARG A 259 -13.98 3.13 -15.90
CA ARG A 259 -14.68 4.11 -15.07
C ARG A 259 -14.34 3.91 -13.57
N PRO A 260 -14.36 4.97 -12.74
CA PRO A 260 -14.12 4.85 -11.30
C PRO A 260 -15.03 3.83 -10.58
N GLU A 261 -16.23 3.60 -11.11
CA GLU A 261 -17.16 2.56 -10.64
C GLU A 261 -16.61 1.15 -10.79
N ILE A 262 -15.96 0.85 -11.92
CA ILE A 262 -15.37 -0.47 -12.17
C ILE A 262 -14.25 -0.73 -11.17
N PHE A 263 -13.42 0.28 -10.88
CA PHE A 263 -12.38 0.18 -9.85
C PHE A 263 -12.99 -0.09 -8.47
N ARG A 264 -14.04 0.66 -8.08
CA ARG A 264 -14.75 0.46 -6.82
C ARG A 264 -15.34 -0.95 -6.72
N THR A 265 -15.92 -1.48 -7.79
CA THR A 265 -16.46 -2.84 -7.84
C THR A 265 -15.35 -3.88 -7.72
N ARG A 266 -14.24 -3.76 -8.46
CA ARG A 266 -13.10 -4.67 -8.34
C ARG A 266 -12.49 -4.66 -6.94
N ARG A 267 -12.34 -3.48 -6.33
CA ARG A 267 -11.89 -3.37 -4.94
C ARG A 267 -12.85 -4.08 -3.98
N LYS A 268 -14.16 -3.88 -4.13
CA LYS A 268 -15.17 -4.60 -3.31
C LYS A 268 -15.06 -6.12 -3.49
N LEU A 269 -14.97 -6.60 -4.73
CA LEU A 269 -14.82 -8.03 -5.03
C LEU A 269 -13.52 -8.59 -4.46
N ALA A 270 -12.41 -7.85 -4.55
CA ALA A 270 -11.14 -8.24 -3.95
C ALA A 270 -11.24 -8.37 -2.43
N ILE A 271 -11.82 -7.37 -1.76
CA ILE A 271 -12.06 -7.36 -0.32
C ILE A 271 -12.91 -8.56 0.09
N VAL A 272 -14.05 -8.79 -0.58
CA VAL A 272 -14.95 -9.92 -0.28
C VAL A 272 -14.24 -11.25 -0.52
N GLY A 273 -13.55 -11.40 -1.65
CA GLY A 273 -12.83 -12.63 -2.00
C GLY A 273 -11.71 -12.95 -1.01
N VAL A 274 -10.87 -11.97 -0.66
CA VAL A 274 -9.81 -12.15 0.35
C VAL A 274 -10.41 -12.44 1.72
N THR A 275 -11.47 -11.74 2.12
CA THR A 275 -12.17 -12.02 3.39
C THR A 275 -12.67 -13.47 3.43
N PHE A 276 -13.31 -13.93 2.36
CA PHE A 276 -13.78 -15.31 2.26
C PHE A 276 -12.63 -16.32 2.34
N LEU A 277 -11.53 -16.09 1.63
CA LEU A 277 -10.32 -16.93 1.71
C LEU A 277 -9.72 -16.95 3.12
N LEU A 278 -9.72 -15.82 3.83
CA LEU A 278 -9.25 -15.75 5.22
C LEU A 278 -10.16 -16.47 6.20
N LEU A 279 -11.47 -16.44 5.99
CA LEU A 279 -12.41 -17.24 6.77
C LEU A 279 -12.19 -18.74 6.54
N LEU A 280 -11.97 -19.16 5.29
CA LEU A 280 -11.61 -20.55 4.97
C LEU A 280 -10.27 -20.94 5.58
N LEU A 281 -9.26 -20.07 5.52
CA LEU A 281 -7.95 -20.30 6.14
C LEU A 281 -8.09 -20.44 7.65
N THR A 282 -8.83 -19.54 8.30
CA THR A 282 -9.08 -19.57 9.74
C THR A 282 -9.77 -20.88 10.15
N PHE A 283 -10.82 -21.27 9.41
CA PHE A 283 -11.52 -22.53 9.63
C PHE A 283 -10.61 -23.74 9.41
N GLY A 284 -9.77 -23.72 8.37
CA GLY A 284 -8.82 -24.77 8.05
C GLY A 284 -7.76 -24.93 9.15
N VAL A 285 -7.18 -23.83 9.62
CA VAL A 285 -6.21 -23.81 10.73
C VAL A 285 -6.85 -24.34 12.01
N TYR A 286 -8.04 -23.87 12.35
CA TYR A 286 -8.79 -24.35 13.52
C TYR A 286 -9.10 -25.84 13.42
N SER A 287 -9.61 -26.30 12.28
CA SER A 287 -9.99 -27.70 12.06
C SER A 287 -8.78 -28.63 12.07
N PHE A 288 -7.67 -28.21 11.44
CA PHE A 288 -6.41 -28.94 11.46
C PHE A 288 -5.90 -29.08 12.90
N TRP A 289 -5.89 -27.97 13.66
CA TRP A 289 -5.47 -27.97 15.05
C TRP A 289 -6.36 -28.85 15.93
N MET A 290 -7.68 -28.76 15.80
CA MET A 290 -8.62 -29.61 16.54
C MET A 290 -8.45 -31.10 16.20
N GLY A 291 -8.25 -31.42 14.92
CA GLY A 291 -8.07 -32.81 14.45
C GLY A 291 -6.75 -33.45 14.89
N HIS A 292 -5.72 -32.65 15.14
CA HIS A 292 -4.40 -33.13 15.59
C HIS A 292 -4.12 -32.84 17.09
N GLY A 293 -4.98 -32.04 17.74
CA GLY A 293 -4.86 -31.61 19.14
C GLY A 293 -5.44 -32.58 20.16
N SER A 294 -6.13 -33.64 19.74
CA SER A 294 -6.60 -34.71 20.61
C SER A 294 -5.58 -35.85 20.73
N THR A 295 -4.65 -35.73 21.68
CA THR A 295 -4.41 -36.70 22.78
C THR A 295 -3.02 -36.53 23.44
N PRO A 296 -2.94 -36.03 24.69
CA PRO A 296 -2.31 -36.80 25.73
C PRO A 296 -3.39 -37.71 26.30
N ARG A 297 -3.32 -39.02 26.02
CA ARG A 297 -4.03 -39.98 26.86
C ARG A 297 -3.50 -39.75 28.27
N MET A 298 -4.34 -39.24 29.18
CA MET A 298 -4.08 -39.45 30.60
C MET A 298 -4.12 -40.97 30.81
N ARG A 299 -2.94 -41.56 30.93
CA ARG A 299 -2.69 -42.88 31.52
C ARG A 299 -1.70 -42.67 32.65
#